data_AF-A0A9N6WUQ9-F1
#
_entry.id   AF-A0A9N6WUQ9-F1
#
_cell.length_a   1.000
_cell.length_b   1.000
_cell.length_c   1.000
_cell.angle_alpha   90.00
_cell.angle_beta   90.00
_cell.angle_gamma   90.00
#
_symmetry.space_group_name_H-M   'P 1'
#
loop_
_entity.id
_entity.type
_entity.pdbx_description
1 polymer ?
#
loop_
_entity_poly.entity_id
_entity_poly.type
_entity_poly.pdbx_seq_one_letter_code
_entity_poly.pdbx_strand_id
1 'polypeptide(L)'
;MADAKDTIIAPGLESLYSALRIAYPDQPNPLQVSSLVKIWLGGPDPLDYVSIYSHPGIPDLNVQPHWHYISFGLSDLHGDGRVHIPIVIPLPNPLPPALMSQPSGFGLELTFRLVKGVESEPPLWPASLLQALAKYVFHTGNTFCGGDHISWHCPLDYNNADSQLQHMLLMEEPFLAPVPTPTGTVHFLQIVAITEDELKVVQQWNGKAVLSLLKRILGPWLVTDMERSLSLFEMDPKLRLEVEQGIQTEGSSLSGD
;
A
#
# COMPACT_ATOMS: atom_id res chain seq x y z
N MET A 1 4.89 24.18 32.40
CA MET A 1 6.08 24.10 31.53
C MET A 1 6.71 22.76 31.84
N ALA A 2 6.26 21.71 31.16
CA ALA A 2 6.78 20.36 31.33
C ALA A 2 7.66 20.06 30.12
N ASP A 3 8.87 19.57 30.40
CA ASP A 3 9.96 19.32 29.47
C ASP A 3 9.52 18.60 28.19
N ALA A 4 9.82 19.24 27.06
CA ALA A 4 10.02 18.57 25.80
C ALA A 4 11.28 17.71 25.95
N LYS A 5 11.13 16.46 26.40
CA LYS A 5 12.13 15.43 26.10
C LYS A 5 12.21 15.37 24.58
N ASP A 6 13.39 15.66 24.03
CA ASP A 6 13.73 15.34 22.65
C ASP A 6 13.37 13.87 22.42
N THR A 7 12.19 13.64 21.85
CA THR A 7 11.77 12.31 21.46
C THR A 7 12.65 11.99 20.27
N ILE A 8 13.69 11.18 20.48
CA ILE A 8 14.55 10.72 19.40
C ILE A 8 13.65 9.97 18.43
N ILE A 9 13.31 10.62 17.31
CA ILE A 9 12.52 10.01 16.24
C ILE A 9 13.40 8.90 15.65
N ALA A 10 12.79 7.73 15.46
CA ALA A 10 13.48 6.59 14.89
C ALA A 10 14.02 6.93 13.49
N PRO A 11 15.26 6.55 13.15
CA PRO A 11 15.93 7.05 11.95
C PRO A 11 15.21 6.69 10.64
N GLY A 12 14.68 5.46 10.52
CA GLY A 12 13.89 5.05 9.36
C GLY A 12 12.57 5.82 9.27
N LEU A 13 11.90 6.02 10.41
CA LEU A 13 10.68 6.81 10.49
C LEU A 13 10.90 8.27 10.07
N GLU A 14 12.01 8.89 10.51
CA GLU A 14 12.35 10.26 10.15
C GLU A 14 12.63 10.44 8.66
N SER A 15 13.27 9.47 8.01
CA SER A 15 13.45 9.46 6.55
C SER A 15 12.12 9.41 5.82
N LEU A 16 11.20 8.53 6.25
CA LEU A 16 9.87 8.42 5.65
C LEU A 16 9.04 9.69 5.88
N TYR A 17 9.03 10.24 7.10
CA TYR A 17 8.33 11.50 7.39
C TYR A 17 8.92 12.68 6.62
N SER A 18 10.23 12.72 6.41
CA SER A 18 10.87 13.74 5.57
C SER A 18 10.38 13.68 4.13
N ALA A 19 10.26 12.48 3.55
CA ALA A 19 9.70 12.30 2.22
C ALA A 19 8.23 12.75 2.16
N LEU A 20 7.44 12.43 3.18
CA LEU A 20 6.03 12.81 3.24
C LEU A 20 5.81 14.31 3.46
N ARG A 21 6.69 15.00 4.20
CA ARG A 21 6.65 16.47 4.31
C ARG A 21 6.95 17.17 2.99
N ILE A 22 7.73 16.54 2.11
CA ILE A 22 7.94 17.04 0.74
C ILE A 22 6.69 16.80 -0.11
N ALA A 23 6.07 15.63 0.02
CA ALA A 23 4.87 15.25 -0.73
C ALA A 23 3.61 16.01 -0.29
N TYR A 24 3.49 16.32 1.00
CA TYR A 24 2.36 17.01 1.65
C TYR A 24 2.83 18.20 2.50
N PRO A 25 3.38 19.26 1.87
CA PRO A 25 3.99 20.37 2.59
C PRO A 25 2.98 21.21 3.39
N ASP A 26 1.70 21.16 3.01
CA ASP A 26 0.58 21.85 3.65
C ASP A 26 0.02 21.11 4.86
N GLN A 27 0.42 19.85 5.08
CA GLN A 27 -0.12 18.97 6.13
C GLN A 27 0.99 18.42 7.03
N PRO A 28 1.67 19.28 7.82
CA PRO A 28 2.81 18.86 8.66
C PRO A 28 2.42 17.92 9.80
N ASN A 29 1.14 17.92 10.20
CA ASN A 29 0.60 17.08 11.27
C ASN A 29 -0.67 16.36 10.76
N PRO A 30 -0.53 15.31 9.94
CA PRO A 30 -1.67 14.52 9.48
C PRO A 30 -2.36 13.81 10.66
N LEU A 31 -3.61 13.39 10.47
CA LEU A 31 -4.20 12.44 11.40
C LEU A 31 -3.38 11.15 11.37
N GLN A 32 -3.11 10.58 12.54
CA GLN A 32 -2.32 9.36 12.64
C GLN A 32 -2.96 8.39 13.62
N VAL A 33 -3.17 7.16 13.15
CA VAL A 33 -3.56 6.03 14.00
C VAL A 33 -2.27 5.36 14.48
N SER A 34 -2.14 5.14 15.79
CA SER A 34 -1.02 4.41 16.38
C SER A 34 -1.51 3.14 17.04
N SER A 35 -0.73 2.07 16.95
CA SER A 35 -0.89 0.90 17.82
C SER A 35 -0.72 1.32 19.29
N LEU A 36 -1.62 0.86 20.16
CA LEU A 36 -1.58 1.14 21.60
C LEU A 36 -0.45 0.39 22.28
N VAL A 37 -0.29 -0.88 21.93
CA VAL A 37 0.82 -1.73 22.38
C VAL A 37 1.65 -2.07 21.15
N LYS A 38 2.92 -1.69 21.17
CA LYS A 38 3.85 -1.91 20.06
C LYS A 38 4.17 -3.41 19.90
N ILE A 39 4.44 -3.85 18.68
CA ILE A 39 4.63 -5.28 18.40
C ILE A 39 5.82 -5.88 19.16
N TRP A 40 6.93 -5.14 19.32
CA TRP A 40 8.08 -5.58 20.13
C TRP A 40 7.80 -5.67 21.63
N LEU A 41 6.65 -5.17 22.09
CA LEU A 41 6.14 -5.32 23.46
C LEU A 41 5.06 -6.41 23.56
N GLY A 42 4.89 -7.24 22.52
CA GLY A 42 3.87 -8.28 22.45
C GLY A 42 2.49 -7.78 21.99
N GLY A 43 2.42 -6.58 21.40
CA GLY A 43 1.20 -6.06 20.79
C GLY A 43 0.77 -6.87 19.56
N PRO A 44 -0.54 -6.90 19.24
CA PRO A 44 -1.05 -7.70 18.13
C PRO A 44 -0.84 -7.04 16.76
N ASP A 45 -0.58 -5.73 16.72
CA ASP A 45 -0.63 -4.92 15.51
C ASP A 45 0.78 -4.56 15.05
N PRO A 46 1.23 -5.07 13.88
CA PRO A 46 2.60 -4.86 13.40
C PRO A 46 2.90 -3.44 12.93
N LEU A 47 1.90 -2.70 12.44
CA LEU A 47 2.12 -1.32 12.04
C LEU A 47 2.08 -0.44 13.29
N ASP A 48 3.18 0.27 13.50
CA ASP A 48 3.27 1.24 14.58
C ASP A 48 2.34 2.42 14.35
N TYR A 49 2.30 2.89 13.10
CA TYR A 49 1.56 4.07 12.69
C TYR A 49 0.88 3.84 11.34
N VAL A 50 -0.25 4.51 11.15
CA VAL A 50 -0.86 4.76 9.84
C VAL A 50 -1.17 6.25 9.77
N SER A 51 -0.46 6.99 8.93
CA SER A 51 -0.71 8.41 8.70
C SER A 51 -1.75 8.57 7.60
N ILE A 52 -2.63 9.56 7.76
CA ILE A 52 -3.76 9.79 6.86
C ILE A 52 -3.70 11.23 6.35
N TYR A 53 -3.45 11.37 5.04
CA TYR A 53 -3.37 12.66 4.36
C TYR A 53 -4.61 12.92 3.52
N SER A 54 -4.96 14.20 3.40
CA SER A 54 -5.94 14.69 2.46
C SER A 54 -5.26 15.01 1.13
N HIS A 55 -5.72 14.43 0.03
CA HIS A 55 -5.30 14.85 -1.31
C HIS A 55 -6.48 15.52 -2.05
N PRO A 56 -6.32 16.73 -2.61
CA PRO A 56 -7.41 17.45 -3.29
C PRO A 56 -7.84 16.81 -4.61
N GLY A 57 -7.07 15.84 -5.10
CA GLY A 57 -7.26 15.24 -6.42
C GLY A 57 -6.57 16.05 -7.52
N ILE A 58 -6.62 15.55 -8.74
CA ILE A 58 -6.10 16.22 -9.95
C ILE A 58 -7.17 16.03 -11.03
N PRO A 59 -8.13 16.97 -11.16
CA PRO A 59 -9.25 16.83 -12.09
C PRO A 59 -8.81 16.58 -13.54
N ASP A 60 -7.77 17.28 -13.99
CA ASP A 60 -7.23 17.15 -15.36
C ASP A 60 -6.67 15.75 -15.68
N LEU A 61 -6.32 14.97 -14.65
CA LEU A 61 -5.83 13.59 -14.78
C LEU A 61 -6.88 12.57 -14.36
N ASN A 62 -8.14 12.97 -14.16
CA ASN A 62 -9.19 12.11 -13.62
C ASN A 62 -8.81 11.46 -12.27
N VAL A 63 -8.14 12.22 -11.39
CA VAL A 63 -7.82 11.79 -10.03
C VAL A 63 -8.79 12.48 -9.07
N GLN A 64 -9.66 11.69 -8.43
CA GLN A 64 -10.65 12.21 -7.50
C GLN A 64 -10.02 12.74 -6.20
N PRO A 65 -10.64 13.69 -5.50
CA PRO A 65 -10.28 14.02 -4.13
C PRO A 65 -10.37 12.78 -3.23
N HIS A 66 -9.34 12.53 -2.43
CA HIS A 66 -9.23 11.27 -1.68
C HIS A 66 -8.45 11.43 -0.37
N TRP A 67 -8.61 10.44 0.50
CA TRP A 67 -7.75 10.19 1.65
C TRP A 67 -6.62 9.25 1.23
N HIS A 68 -5.37 9.56 1.61
CA HIS A 68 -4.19 8.74 1.36
C HIS A 68 -3.64 8.21 2.69
N TYR A 69 -3.78 6.90 2.89
CA TYR A 69 -3.31 6.17 4.07
C TYR A 69 -1.93 5.61 3.79
N ILE A 70 -1.01 5.76 4.74
CA ILE A 70 0.39 5.35 4.59
C ILE A 70 0.81 4.64 5.87
N SER A 71 1.24 3.38 5.76
CA SER A 71 1.67 2.58 6.91
C SER A 71 3.12 2.84 7.32
N PHE A 72 3.43 2.50 8.57
CA PHE A 72 4.79 2.45 9.11
C PHE A 72 4.91 1.24 10.03
N GLY A 73 5.81 0.32 9.71
CA GLY A 73 6.15 -0.83 10.55
C GLY A 73 6.57 -2.08 9.77
N LEU A 74 6.25 -2.14 8.48
CA LEU A 74 6.76 -3.19 7.59
C LEU A 74 8.24 -2.95 7.24
N SER A 75 8.65 -1.69 7.16
CA SER A 75 10.04 -1.30 7.08
C SER A 75 10.73 -1.25 8.44
N ASP A 76 12.06 -1.26 8.45
CA ASP A 76 12.83 -1.11 9.69
C ASP A 76 12.90 0.37 10.10
N LEU A 77 11.93 0.78 10.91
CA LEU A 77 11.82 2.14 11.43
C LEU A 77 12.97 2.51 12.38
N HIS A 78 13.49 1.54 13.13
CA HIS A 78 14.35 1.78 14.30
C HIS A 78 15.83 1.46 14.08
N GLY A 79 16.16 0.40 13.35
CA GLY A 79 17.54 0.00 13.07
C GLY A 79 18.27 -0.67 14.23
N ASP A 80 17.58 -1.05 15.29
CA ASP A 80 18.18 -1.57 16.53
C ASP A 80 17.83 -3.04 16.84
N GLY A 81 17.19 -3.72 15.90
CA GLY A 81 16.88 -5.14 16.03
C GLY A 81 15.67 -5.47 16.89
N ARG A 82 14.88 -4.48 17.31
CA ARG A 82 13.69 -4.71 18.15
C ARG A 82 12.54 -5.45 17.45
N VAL A 83 12.46 -5.33 16.12
CA VAL A 83 11.45 -5.98 15.28
C VAL A 83 12.12 -6.65 14.09
N HIS A 84 12.77 -5.84 13.27
CA HIS A 84 13.44 -6.30 12.05
C HIS A 84 14.88 -6.66 12.38
N ILE A 85 15.33 -7.83 11.93
CA ILE A 85 16.71 -8.27 12.14
C ILE A 85 17.62 -7.31 11.34
N PRO A 86 18.54 -6.58 11.98
CA PRO A 86 19.40 -5.66 11.26
C PRO A 86 20.32 -6.46 10.33
N ILE A 87 20.59 -5.94 9.14
CA ILE A 87 21.56 -6.53 8.21
C ILE A 87 22.96 -6.30 8.78
N VAL A 88 23.37 -7.09 9.77
CA VAL A 88 24.74 -7.15 10.29
C VAL A 88 25.48 -8.25 9.54
N ILE A 89 25.66 -8.05 8.23
CA ILE A 89 26.66 -8.82 7.50
C ILE A 89 28.02 -8.18 7.87
N PRO A 90 29.10 -8.94 8.12
CA PRO A 90 30.44 -8.37 8.13
C PRO A 90 30.74 -7.92 6.70
N LEU A 91 30.44 -6.65 6.41
CA LEU A 91 30.52 -6.12 5.06
C LEU A 91 31.97 -5.77 4.73
N PRO A 92 32.50 -6.22 3.57
CA PRO A 92 33.79 -5.74 3.10
C PRO A 92 33.71 -4.22 2.90
N ASN A 93 34.78 -3.52 3.26
CA ASN A 93 34.90 -2.08 3.07
C ASN A 93 35.88 -1.82 1.91
N PRO A 94 35.46 -1.16 0.80
CA PRO A 94 34.16 -0.51 0.59
C PRO A 94 33.02 -1.48 0.23
N LEU A 95 31.80 -1.05 0.56
CA LEU A 95 30.55 -1.75 0.26
C LEU A 95 30.32 -1.87 -1.25
N PRO A 96 29.94 -3.07 -1.77
CA PRO A 96 29.51 -3.22 -3.15
C PRO A 96 28.23 -2.39 -3.43
N PRO A 97 28.06 -1.79 -4.62
CA PRO A 97 26.85 -1.05 -4.98
C PRO A 97 25.55 -1.85 -4.83
N ALA A 98 25.59 -3.17 -5.01
CA ALA A 98 24.45 -4.09 -4.83
C ALA A 98 23.92 -4.16 -3.38
N LEU A 99 24.72 -3.70 -2.41
CA LEU A 99 24.32 -3.60 -1.00
C LEU A 99 23.73 -2.22 -0.64
N MET A 100 23.81 -1.24 -1.55
CA MET A 100 23.16 0.07 -1.38
C MET A 100 21.65 0.04 -1.69
N SER A 101 21.13 -1.10 -2.16
CA SER A 101 19.73 -1.31 -2.54
C SER A 101 19.03 -2.40 -1.71
N GLN A 102 19.54 -2.69 -0.51
CA GLN A 102 18.92 -3.70 0.35
C GLN A 102 17.58 -3.20 0.92
N PRO A 103 16.58 -4.08 1.09
CA PRO A 103 15.31 -3.70 1.69
C PRO A 103 15.48 -3.33 3.17
N SER A 104 14.84 -2.24 3.60
CA SER A 104 14.68 -1.92 5.03
C SER A 104 13.53 -2.76 5.60
N GLY A 105 13.80 -3.65 6.54
CA GLY A 105 12.80 -4.61 7.02
C GLY A 105 12.28 -5.48 5.86
N PHE A 106 10.97 -5.47 5.63
CA PHE A 106 10.36 -6.10 4.44
C PHE A 106 10.56 -5.32 3.13
N GLY A 107 11.18 -4.14 3.18
CA GLY A 107 11.52 -3.31 2.02
C GLY A 107 10.35 -2.50 1.47
N LEU A 108 9.19 -2.52 2.14
CA LEU A 108 7.98 -1.87 1.67
C LEU A 108 7.17 -1.26 2.81
N GLU A 109 6.35 -0.27 2.47
CA GLU A 109 5.19 0.17 3.24
C GLU A 109 3.94 0.12 2.36
N LEU A 110 2.80 -0.12 2.99
CA LEU A 110 1.51 -0.17 2.32
C LEU A 110 0.89 1.23 2.28
N THR A 111 0.21 1.51 1.17
CA THR A 111 -0.60 2.71 1.01
C THR A 111 -2.00 2.35 0.52
N PHE A 112 -2.97 3.23 0.77
CA PHE A 112 -4.33 3.08 0.27
C PHE A 112 -4.91 4.44 -0.07
N ARG A 113 -5.68 4.53 -1.16
CA ARG A 113 -6.37 5.75 -1.58
C ARG A 113 -7.86 5.51 -1.59
N LEU A 114 -8.60 6.26 -0.77
CA LEU A 114 -10.05 6.17 -0.66
C LEU A 114 -10.70 7.48 -1.10
N VAL A 115 -11.62 7.45 -2.05
CA VAL A 115 -12.40 8.62 -2.46
C VAL A 115 -13.01 9.29 -1.23
N LYS A 116 -12.98 10.63 -1.19
CA LYS A 116 -13.65 11.38 -0.13
C LYS A 116 -15.16 11.30 -0.32
N GLY A 117 -15.87 10.79 0.68
CA GLY A 117 -17.32 10.89 0.77
C GLY A 117 -17.79 12.28 1.24
N VAL A 118 -18.97 12.31 1.86
CA VAL A 118 -19.55 13.52 2.47
C VAL A 118 -18.91 13.89 3.82
N GLU A 119 -18.05 13.02 4.33
CA GLU A 119 -17.38 13.14 5.62
C GLU A 119 -16.26 14.18 5.62
N SER A 120 -16.14 14.94 6.71
CA SER A 120 -15.09 15.93 6.90
C SER A 120 -13.77 15.34 7.40
N GLU A 121 -13.84 14.16 8.02
CA GLU A 121 -12.69 13.44 8.58
C GLU A 121 -12.54 12.09 7.88
N PRO A 122 -11.31 11.56 7.76
CA PRO A 122 -11.08 10.27 7.13
C PRO A 122 -11.63 9.10 7.96
N PRO A 123 -12.25 8.10 7.32
CA PRO A 123 -12.67 6.89 8.00
C PRO A 123 -11.45 6.08 8.45
N LEU A 124 -11.55 5.40 9.60
CA LEU A 124 -10.40 4.70 10.20
C LEU A 124 -10.31 3.22 9.81
N TRP A 125 -11.34 2.64 9.18
CA TRP A 125 -11.35 1.23 8.79
C TRP A 125 -10.18 0.84 7.86
N PRO A 126 -9.64 1.71 6.97
CA PRO A 126 -8.50 1.32 6.15
C PRO A 126 -7.25 1.05 6.98
N ALA A 127 -7.08 1.71 8.14
CA ALA A 127 -5.96 1.39 9.02
C ALA A 127 -6.05 -0.06 9.53
N SER A 128 -7.26 -0.56 9.82
CA SER A 128 -7.48 -1.96 10.20
C SER A 128 -7.20 -2.93 9.05
N LEU A 129 -7.57 -2.56 7.81
CA LEU A 129 -7.22 -3.32 6.61
C LEU A 129 -5.69 -3.43 6.46
N LEU A 130 -4.97 -2.31 6.55
CA LEU A 130 -3.51 -2.26 6.48
C LEU A 130 -2.86 -3.13 7.56
N GLN A 131 -3.38 -3.09 8.79
CA GLN A 131 -2.89 -3.96 9.88
C GLN A 131 -3.09 -5.45 9.57
N ALA A 132 -4.23 -5.82 8.97
CA ALA A 132 -4.50 -7.22 8.64
C ALA A 132 -3.55 -7.73 7.54
N LEU A 133 -3.24 -6.91 6.54
CA LEU A 133 -2.24 -7.22 5.53
C LEU A 133 -0.82 -7.27 6.10
N ALA A 134 -0.47 -6.34 6.99
CA ALA A 134 0.82 -6.37 7.66
C ALA A 134 0.96 -7.64 8.51
N LYS A 135 -0.09 -8.07 9.21
CA LYS A 135 -0.10 -9.36 9.92
C LYS A 135 0.22 -10.50 8.97
N TYR A 136 -0.41 -10.57 7.80
CA TYR A 136 -0.09 -11.62 6.83
C TYR A 136 1.40 -11.65 6.46
N VAL A 137 2.00 -10.50 6.16
CA VAL A 137 3.44 -10.41 5.81
C VAL A 137 4.31 -10.87 6.98
N PHE A 138 4.02 -10.45 8.21
CA PHE A 138 4.76 -10.86 9.39
C PHE A 138 4.63 -12.36 9.70
N HIS A 139 3.45 -12.96 9.48
CA HIS A 139 3.21 -14.38 9.77
C HIS A 139 3.82 -15.31 8.72
N THR A 140 3.78 -14.91 7.45
CA THR A 140 4.22 -15.75 6.32
C THR A 140 5.66 -15.49 5.90
N GLY A 141 6.18 -14.29 6.16
CA GLY A 141 7.45 -13.82 5.61
C GLY A 141 7.40 -13.47 4.13
N ASN A 142 6.26 -13.66 3.46
CA ASN A 142 6.09 -13.36 2.05
C ASN A 142 5.85 -11.86 1.88
N THR A 143 6.72 -11.21 1.10
CA THR A 143 6.53 -9.82 0.70
C THR A 143 5.66 -9.70 -0.53
N PHE A 144 5.11 -8.51 -0.73
CA PHE A 144 4.32 -8.17 -1.89
C PHE A 144 5.15 -7.47 -2.97
N CYS A 145 4.70 -7.58 -4.21
CA CYS A 145 5.21 -6.89 -5.38
C CYS A 145 4.09 -6.22 -6.18
N GLY A 146 4.42 -5.19 -6.97
CA GLY A 146 3.48 -4.61 -7.94
C GLY A 146 2.97 -5.63 -8.95
N GLY A 147 1.65 -5.83 -8.96
CA GLY A 147 0.93 -6.82 -9.77
C GLY A 147 0.39 -8.01 -8.96
N ASP A 148 0.79 -8.17 -7.70
CA ASP A 148 0.25 -9.23 -6.84
C ASP A 148 -1.22 -8.96 -6.48
N HIS A 149 -1.98 -10.03 -6.30
CA HIS A 149 -3.38 -9.97 -5.89
C HIS A 149 -3.59 -10.61 -4.53
N ILE A 150 -4.64 -10.18 -3.83
CA ILE A 150 -5.04 -10.71 -2.54
C ILE A 150 -6.52 -11.05 -2.59
N SER A 151 -6.83 -12.33 -2.52
CA SER A 151 -8.20 -12.84 -2.44
C SER A 151 -8.73 -12.64 -1.02
N TRP A 152 -9.61 -11.65 -0.85
CA TRP A 152 -10.10 -11.23 0.47
C TRP A 152 -11.49 -11.78 0.79
N HIS A 153 -12.34 -12.00 -0.23
CA HIS A 153 -13.64 -12.68 -0.14
C HIS A 153 -14.63 -12.05 0.85
N CYS A 154 -14.43 -10.77 1.17
CA CYS A 154 -15.38 -9.96 1.93
C CYS A 154 -15.20 -8.49 1.53
N PRO A 155 -16.22 -7.64 1.71
CA PRO A 155 -16.05 -6.20 1.52
C PRO A 155 -14.88 -5.65 2.31
N LEU A 156 -14.06 -4.80 1.69
CA LEU A 156 -12.90 -4.20 2.35
C LEU A 156 -13.31 -3.27 3.50
N ASP A 157 -14.40 -2.52 3.33
CA ASP A 157 -15.06 -1.82 4.42
C ASP A 157 -16.11 -2.75 5.04
N TYR A 158 -15.81 -3.26 6.23
CA TYR A 158 -16.72 -4.14 6.98
C TYR A 158 -18.07 -3.49 7.32
N ASN A 159 -18.18 -2.15 7.26
CA ASN A 159 -19.45 -1.45 7.48
C ASN A 159 -20.32 -1.42 6.22
N ASN A 160 -19.75 -1.70 5.05
CA ASN A 160 -20.46 -1.72 3.77
C ASN A 160 -20.55 -3.16 3.23
N ALA A 161 -21.46 -3.93 3.80
CA ALA A 161 -21.65 -5.35 3.46
C ALA A 161 -22.04 -5.60 1.99
N ASP A 162 -22.62 -4.61 1.33
CA ASP A 162 -23.12 -4.72 -0.05
C ASP A 162 -22.07 -4.29 -1.11
N SER A 163 -20.91 -3.80 -0.67
CA SER A 163 -19.83 -3.42 -1.59
C SER A 163 -19.37 -4.59 -2.47
N GLN A 164 -19.24 -4.31 -3.76
CA GLN A 164 -18.73 -5.25 -4.75
C GLN A 164 -17.20 -5.35 -4.75
N LEU A 165 -16.53 -4.43 -4.04
CA LEU A 165 -15.07 -4.42 -3.90
C LEU A 165 -14.67 -5.32 -2.73
N GLN A 166 -14.27 -6.54 -3.07
CA GLN A 166 -14.07 -7.64 -2.13
C GLN A 166 -12.69 -8.28 -2.21
N HIS A 167 -11.80 -7.75 -3.05
CA HIS A 167 -10.42 -8.23 -3.22
C HIS A 167 -9.49 -7.07 -3.48
N MET A 168 -8.19 -7.36 -3.54
CA MET A 168 -7.17 -6.34 -3.72
C MET A 168 -6.18 -6.70 -4.82
N LEU A 169 -5.70 -5.67 -5.49
CA LEU A 169 -4.56 -5.70 -6.40
C LEU A 169 -3.53 -4.70 -5.89
N LEU A 170 -2.25 -5.05 -5.96
CA LEU A 170 -1.17 -4.19 -5.49
C LEU A 170 -0.48 -3.49 -6.66
N MET A 171 -0.32 -2.18 -6.56
CA MET A 171 0.42 -1.38 -7.55
C MET A 171 1.59 -0.66 -6.89
N GLU A 172 2.65 -0.42 -7.67
CA GLU A 172 3.68 0.54 -7.29
C GLU A 172 3.05 1.93 -7.11
N GLU A 173 3.41 2.62 -6.04
CA GLU A 173 2.81 3.90 -5.68
C GLU A 173 3.17 4.99 -6.71
N PRO A 174 2.18 5.63 -7.37
CA PRO A 174 2.45 6.62 -8.42
C PRO A 174 2.93 7.99 -7.91
N PHE A 175 2.76 8.31 -6.63
CA PHE A 175 3.00 9.64 -6.07
C PHE A 175 4.28 9.74 -5.24
N LEU A 176 4.64 8.70 -4.50
CA LEU A 176 5.78 8.61 -3.60
C LEU A 176 6.87 7.74 -4.24
N ALA A 177 8.04 8.34 -4.41
CA ALA A 177 9.22 7.60 -4.84
C ALA A 177 9.74 6.69 -3.70
N PRO A 178 10.49 5.62 -4.02
CA PRO A 178 11.20 4.84 -3.02
C PRO A 178 12.12 5.72 -2.17
N VAL A 179 12.14 5.48 -0.87
CA VAL A 179 12.86 6.30 0.10
C VAL A 179 14.09 5.54 0.60
N PRO A 180 15.31 6.05 0.39
CA PRO A 180 16.49 5.53 1.06
C PRO A 180 16.45 5.92 2.54
N THR A 181 16.66 4.94 3.41
CA THR A 181 16.75 5.12 4.87
C THR A 181 18.08 4.58 5.38
N PRO A 182 18.50 4.91 6.61
CA PRO A 182 19.70 4.33 7.22
C PRO A 182 19.66 2.80 7.37
N THR A 183 18.47 2.19 7.33
CA THR A 183 18.26 0.75 7.48
C THR A 183 18.01 0.02 6.16
N GLY A 184 18.01 0.74 5.02
CA GLY A 184 17.76 0.20 3.69
C GLY A 184 16.76 1.04 2.88
N THR A 185 16.37 0.56 1.71
CA THR A 185 15.38 1.23 0.85
C THR A 185 13.97 0.77 1.19
N VAL A 186 13.02 1.70 1.17
CA VAL A 186 11.58 1.45 1.36
C VAL A 186 10.83 1.81 0.09
N HIS A 187 10.10 0.84 -0.46
CA HIS A 187 9.15 1.04 -1.55
C HIS A 187 7.74 1.26 -0.99
N PHE A 188 6.86 1.89 -1.77
CA PHE A 188 5.46 2.02 -1.40
C PHE A 188 4.61 1.18 -2.34
N LEU A 189 3.74 0.34 -1.77
CA LEU A 189 2.76 -0.44 -2.53
C LEU A 189 1.36 0.02 -2.19
N GLN A 190 0.65 0.52 -3.21
CA GLN A 190 -0.73 0.94 -3.07
C GLN A 190 -1.66 -0.25 -3.28
N ILE A 191 -2.58 -0.40 -2.33
CA ILE A 191 -3.70 -1.31 -2.41
C ILE A 191 -4.79 -0.68 -3.29
N VAL A 192 -5.26 -1.45 -4.26
CA VAL A 192 -6.37 -1.10 -5.15
C VAL A 192 -7.47 -2.12 -4.94
N ALA A 193 -8.67 -1.67 -4.56
CA ALA A 193 -9.78 -2.58 -4.36
C ALA A 193 -10.43 -2.97 -5.70
N ILE A 194 -10.64 -4.27 -5.88
CA ILE A 194 -11.18 -4.85 -7.11
C ILE A 194 -12.39 -5.74 -6.82
N THR A 195 -13.21 -5.93 -7.85
CA THR A 195 -14.34 -6.86 -7.84
C THR A 195 -13.87 -8.30 -8.03
N GLU A 196 -14.74 -9.26 -7.69
CA GLU A 196 -14.50 -10.69 -7.93
C GLU A 196 -14.27 -11.00 -9.43
N ASP A 197 -14.99 -10.34 -10.34
CA ASP A 197 -14.80 -10.54 -11.78
C ASP A 197 -13.45 -10.02 -12.29
N GLU A 198 -12.96 -8.91 -11.72
CA GLU A 198 -11.62 -8.40 -12.00
C GLU A 198 -10.55 -9.34 -11.44
N LEU A 199 -10.75 -9.91 -10.24
CA LEU A 199 -9.83 -10.88 -9.66
C LEU A 199 -9.68 -12.12 -10.54
N LYS A 200 -10.79 -12.68 -11.06
CA LYS A 200 -10.74 -13.84 -11.96
C LYS A 200 -9.86 -13.57 -13.17
N VAL A 201 -9.93 -12.37 -13.74
CA VAL A 201 -9.07 -11.99 -14.87
C VAL A 201 -7.62 -11.81 -14.45
N VAL A 202 -7.34 -11.26 -13.27
CA VAL A 202 -5.97 -11.19 -12.74
C VAL A 202 -5.36 -12.59 -12.64
N GLN A 203 -6.12 -13.56 -12.13
CA GLN A 203 -5.68 -14.94 -11.99
C GLN A 203 -5.47 -15.62 -13.35
N GLN A 204 -6.36 -15.38 -14.31
CA GLN A 204 -6.29 -15.97 -15.65
C GLN A 204 -5.24 -15.33 -16.56
N TRP A 205 -4.94 -14.04 -16.38
CA TRP A 205 -4.02 -13.29 -17.24
C TRP A 205 -2.77 -12.86 -16.48
N ASN A 206 -2.74 -11.63 -15.94
CA ASN A 206 -1.75 -11.16 -14.97
C ASN A 206 -2.21 -9.83 -14.34
N GLY A 207 -1.76 -9.54 -13.12
CA GLY A 207 -2.18 -8.33 -12.40
C GLY A 207 -1.70 -7.02 -13.02
N LYS A 208 -0.51 -6.99 -13.64
CA LYS A 208 0.03 -5.76 -14.26
C LYS A 208 -0.83 -5.29 -15.44
N ALA A 209 -1.32 -6.22 -16.25
CA ALA A 209 -2.17 -5.92 -17.36
C ALA A 209 -3.55 -5.44 -16.90
N VAL A 210 -4.14 -6.08 -15.87
CA VAL A 210 -5.40 -5.60 -15.27
C VAL A 210 -5.22 -4.22 -14.64
N LEU A 211 -4.09 -3.93 -13.98
CA LEU A 211 -3.78 -2.57 -13.50
C LEU A 211 -3.76 -1.55 -14.64
N SER A 212 -3.25 -1.91 -15.82
CA SER A 212 -3.28 -1.04 -17.01
C SER A 212 -4.71 -0.74 -17.45
N LEU A 213 -5.58 -1.76 -17.47
CA LEU A 213 -7.01 -1.59 -17.79
C LEU A 213 -7.72 -0.73 -16.74
N LEU A 214 -7.49 -1.00 -15.45
CA LEU A 214 -8.02 -0.19 -14.35
C LEU A 214 -7.61 1.27 -14.50
N LYS A 215 -6.34 1.55 -14.83
CA LYS A 215 -5.84 2.93 -14.99
C LYS A 215 -6.54 3.68 -16.10
N ARG A 216 -6.88 2.98 -17.19
CA ARG A 216 -7.58 3.56 -18.34
C ARG A 216 -9.02 3.98 -18.02
N ILE A 217 -9.70 3.20 -17.17
CA ILE A 217 -11.11 3.43 -16.83
C ILE A 217 -11.27 4.31 -15.58
N LEU A 218 -10.52 4.02 -14.52
CA LEU A 218 -10.66 4.64 -13.19
C LEU A 218 -9.67 5.80 -12.95
N GLY A 219 -8.70 5.97 -13.84
CA GLY A 219 -7.67 7.01 -13.73
C GLY A 219 -6.31 6.49 -13.25
N PRO A 220 -5.23 7.26 -13.45
CA PRO A 220 -3.85 6.80 -13.32
C PRO A 220 -3.45 6.45 -11.88
N TRP A 221 -4.12 7.03 -10.88
CA TRP A 221 -3.81 6.85 -9.46
C TRP A 221 -4.66 5.77 -8.77
N LEU A 222 -5.59 5.13 -9.49
CA LEU A 222 -6.42 4.04 -8.98
C LEU A 222 -6.98 4.30 -7.58
N VAL A 223 -7.58 5.47 -7.40
CA VAL A 223 -8.27 5.83 -6.17
C VAL A 223 -9.47 4.89 -6.00
N THR A 224 -9.56 4.21 -4.86
CA THR A 224 -10.64 3.29 -4.58
C THR A 224 -11.91 4.06 -4.20
N ASP A 225 -12.98 3.80 -4.93
CA ASP A 225 -14.34 4.25 -4.62
C ASP A 225 -15.16 3.05 -4.14
N MET A 226 -15.48 3.00 -2.85
CA MET A 226 -16.24 1.89 -2.26
C MET A 226 -17.70 1.83 -2.72
N GLU A 227 -18.22 2.89 -3.33
CA GLU A 227 -19.56 2.91 -3.93
C GLU A 227 -19.57 2.33 -5.35
N ARG A 228 -18.40 1.96 -5.90
CA ARG A 228 -18.30 1.33 -7.21
C ARG A 228 -18.96 -0.06 -7.20
N SER A 229 -20.12 -0.15 -7.84
CA SER A 229 -20.87 -1.39 -7.99
C SER A 229 -20.59 -2.16 -9.28
N LEU A 230 -19.92 -1.53 -10.26
CA LEU A 230 -19.67 -2.11 -11.58
C LEU A 230 -18.21 -2.56 -11.72
N SER A 231 -18.03 -3.74 -12.31
CA SER A 231 -16.73 -4.21 -12.77
C SER A 231 -16.28 -3.46 -14.02
N LEU A 232 -14.97 -3.52 -14.31
CA LEU A 232 -14.38 -2.99 -15.54
C LEU A 232 -15.13 -3.42 -16.81
N PHE A 233 -15.57 -4.68 -16.87
CA PHE A 233 -16.20 -5.26 -18.05
C PHE A 233 -17.65 -4.84 -18.24
N GLU A 234 -18.30 -4.35 -17.20
CA GLU A 234 -19.62 -3.75 -17.29
C GLU A 234 -19.52 -2.28 -17.68
N MET A 235 -18.48 -1.59 -17.21
CA MET A 235 -18.19 -0.20 -17.58
C MET A 235 -17.73 -0.08 -19.04
N ASP A 236 -16.86 -0.98 -19.50
CA ASP A 236 -16.44 -1.07 -20.91
C ASP A 236 -16.44 -2.54 -21.38
N PRO A 237 -17.55 -3.01 -21.99
CA PRO A 237 -17.65 -4.38 -22.49
C PRO A 237 -16.60 -4.77 -23.54
N LYS A 238 -15.96 -3.80 -24.21
CA LYS A 238 -14.91 -4.08 -25.21
C LYS A 238 -13.65 -4.66 -24.57
N LEU A 239 -13.44 -4.42 -23.27
CA LEU A 239 -12.31 -4.95 -22.52
C LEU A 239 -12.25 -6.49 -22.51
N ARG A 240 -13.40 -7.17 -22.63
CA ARG A 240 -13.42 -8.64 -22.66
C ARG A 240 -12.62 -9.20 -23.83
N LEU A 241 -12.76 -8.60 -25.02
CA LEU A 241 -12.02 -9.02 -26.21
C LEU A 241 -10.51 -8.73 -26.06
N GLU A 242 -10.15 -7.61 -25.45
CA GLU A 242 -8.75 -7.24 -25.18
C GLU A 242 -8.10 -8.22 -24.19
N VAL A 243 -8.83 -8.62 -23.13
CA VAL A 243 -8.37 -9.64 -22.17
C VAL A 243 -8.21 -11.00 -22.86
N GLU A 244 -9.18 -11.44 -23.66
CA GLU A 244 -9.08 -12.70 -24.41
C GLU A 244 -7.85 -12.73 -25.33
N GLN A 245 -7.60 -11.64 -26.05
CA GLN A 245 -6.43 -11.49 -26.90
C GLN A 245 -5.13 -11.47 -26.07
N GLY A 246 -5.11 -10.72 -24.97
CA GLY A 246 -3.96 -10.63 -24.06
C GLY A 246 -3.56 -12.00 -23.49
N ILE A 247 -4.53 -12.78 -23.03
CA ILE A 247 -4.30 -14.15 -22.54
C ILE A 247 -3.73 -15.05 -23.64
N GLN A 248 -4.23 -14.95 -24.88
CA GLN A 248 -3.71 -15.74 -26.00
C GLN A 248 -2.27 -15.38 -26.37
N THR A 249 -1.89 -14.10 -26.26
CA THR A 249 -0.56 -13.64 -26.66
C THR A 249 0.49 -13.77 -25.56
N GLU A 250 0.12 -13.50 -24.31
CA GLU A 250 1.04 -13.43 -23.17
C GLU A 250 1.05 -14.68 -22.29
N GLY A 251 0.03 -15.54 -22.45
CA GLY A 251 -0.16 -16.73 -21.62
C GLY A 251 -0.94 -16.44 -20.33
N SER A 252 -1.21 -17.50 -19.57
CA SER A 252 -1.94 -17.45 -18.30
C SER A 252 -0.99 -17.55 -17.11
N SER A 253 -1.27 -16.79 -16.04
CA SER A 253 -0.54 -16.90 -14.77
C SER A 253 -0.97 -18.09 -13.91
N LEU A 254 -1.92 -18.92 -14.35
CA LEU A 254 -2.34 -20.14 -13.66
C LEU A 254 -1.26 -21.22 -13.75
N SER A 255 -0.26 -21.16 -12.86
CA SER A 255 0.54 -22.33 -12.50
C SER A 255 -0.27 -23.18 -11.51
N GLY A 256 -1.01 -24.15 -12.05
CA GLY A 256 -1.79 -25.22 -11.41
C GLY A 256 -2.04 -25.19 -9.89
N ASP A 257 -3.32 -25.13 -9.51
CA ASP A 257 -3.83 -25.42 -8.16
C ASP A 257 -3.46 -26.82 -7.65
#